data_AF-A0A938M6P9-F1
#
_entry.id   AF-A0A938M6P9-F1
#
_cell.length_a   1.000
_cell.length_b   1.000
_cell.length_c   1.000
_cell.angle_alpha   90.00
_cell.angle_beta   90.00
_cell.angle_gamma   90.00
#
_symmetry.space_group_name_H-M   'P 1'
#
loop_
_entity.id
_entity.type
_entity.pdbx_description
1 polymer ?
#
loop_
_entity_poly.entity_id
_entity_poly.type
_entity_poly.pdbx_seq_one_letter_code
_entity_poly.pdbx_strand_id
1 'polypeptide(L)'
;MRPRLPFIFALLASFCALSGHDLGRAVDGAENPPGQRVFVMGHSFHVFLGWRLAVLAKAAGIEGHQQVGTQAIGGSRVQQHWDLPDDKNKAKAALKAGEVDVLTMSPNWIVPDEGIDRFVELGLQHNPKL
;
A
#
# COMPACT_ATOMS: atom_id res chain seq x y z
N MET A 1 37.36 56.34 27.64
CA MET A 1 37.59 55.76 28.97
C MET A 1 36.26 55.18 29.45
N ARG A 2 36.15 53.85 29.63
CA ARG A 2 34.96 53.21 30.25
C ARG A 2 35.08 53.23 31.77
N PRO A 3 33.96 53.26 32.50
CA PRO A 3 33.70 52.23 33.51
C PRO A 3 32.26 51.67 33.34
N ARG A 4 32.07 50.35 33.19
CA ARG A 4 31.90 49.30 34.23
C ARG A 4 30.56 49.38 34.98
N LEU A 5 29.65 48.45 34.65
CA LEU A 5 28.59 47.98 35.55
C LEU A 5 28.70 46.45 35.66
N PRO A 6 28.55 45.84 36.85
CA PRO A 6 28.91 44.44 37.10
C PRO A 6 27.72 43.48 37.04
N PHE A 7 28.03 42.21 36.79
CA PHE A 7 27.38 41.00 37.29
C PHE A 7 25.83 40.97 37.38
N ILE A 8 25.21 40.08 36.61
CA ILE A 8 24.34 38.95 37.05
C ILE A 8 23.66 38.39 35.80
N PHE A 9 23.37 37.09 35.81
CA PHE A 9 22.81 36.23 34.74
C PHE A 9 23.82 35.46 33.87
N ALA A 10 24.66 34.67 34.53
CA ALA A 10 25.07 33.38 33.98
C ALA A 10 24.46 32.28 34.87
N LEU A 11 23.19 31.96 34.64
CA LEU A 11 22.54 30.78 35.24
C LEU A 11 22.12 29.84 34.12
N LEU A 12 22.85 28.73 34.03
CA LEU A 12 22.42 27.42 33.50
C LEU A 12 21.64 27.40 32.18
N ALA A 13 22.35 27.45 31.06
CA ALA A 13 21.93 26.78 29.84
C ALA A 13 22.28 25.28 29.95
N SER A 14 21.48 24.51 30.69
CA SER A 14 21.63 23.06 30.72
C SER A 14 20.29 22.41 31.01
N PHE A 15 19.40 22.37 30.00
CA PHE A 15 18.29 21.42 29.91
C PHE A 15 17.64 21.49 28.52
N CYS A 16 18.35 21.07 27.48
CA CYS A 16 17.76 20.78 26.16
C CYS A 16 18.45 19.55 25.55
N ALA A 17 18.40 18.44 26.27
CA ALA A 17 18.83 17.15 25.73
C ALA A 17 17.97 16.05 26.36
N LEU A 18 16.70 15.96 26.00
CA LEU A 18 15.95 14.71 26.07
C LEU A 18 14.69 14.77 25.19
N SER A 19 14.63 13.80 24.27
CA SER A 19 13.43 13.27 23.62
C SER A 19 12.66 14.20 22.67
N GLY A 20 13.33 14.63 21.59
CA GLY A 20 12.64 14.98 20.35
C GLY A 20 12.31 13.71 19.55
N HIS A 21 11.07 13.22 19.70
CA HIS A 21 10.26 12.49 18.71
C HIS A 21 11.01 11.72 17.60
N ASP A 22 11.09 10.40 17.74
CA ASP A 22 11.32 9.50 16.59
C ASP A 22 9.98 9.19 15.89
N LEU A 23 9.33 10.26 15.41
CA LEU A 23 8.19 10.16 14.51
C LEU A 23 8.71 10.40 13.09
N GLY A 24 9.06 9.30 12.41
CA GLY A 24 9.23 9.26 10.97
C GLY A 24 10.28 10.22 10.42
N ARG A 25 11.55 9.85 10.54
CA ARG A 25 12.59 10.43 9.69
C ARG A 25 12.28 10.04 8.24
N ALA A 26 11.74 10.98 7.46
CA ALA A 26 11.84 10.92 6.02
C ALA A 26 13.33 10.74 5.67
N VAL A 27 13.66 9.65 5.00
CA VAL A 27 14.98 9.49 4.39
C VAL A 27 15.03 10.42 3.19
N ASP A 28 15.35 11.69 3.46
CA ASP A 28 15.68 12.66 2.42
C ASP A 28 16.82 12.06 1.56
N GLY A 29 16.50 11.74 0.29
CA GLY A 29 17.45 11.24 -0.70
C GLY A 29 17.30 9.78 -1.14
N ALA A 30 16.33 9.01 -0.62
CA ALA A 30 16.02 7.70 -1.21
C ALA A 30 15.24 7.89 -2.53
N GLU A 31 15.66 7.21 -3.60
CA GLU A 31 14.90 7.16 -4.85
C GLU A 31 13.54 6.48 -4.62
N ASN A 32 12.49 7.01 -5.23
CA ASN A 32 11.17 6.42 -5.11
C ASN A 32 11.16 5.00 -5.72
N PRO A 33 10.46 4.04 -5.09
CA PRO A 33 10.33 2.71 -5.67
C PRO A 33 9.62 2.78 -7.03
N PRO A 34 9.82 1.79 -7.92
CA PRO A 34 9.06 1.73 -9.16
C PRO A 34 7.57 1.55 -8.89
N GLY A 35 6.74 2.16 -9.73
CA GLY A 35 5.30 1.93 -9.72
C GLY A 35 4.92 0.47 -9.98
N GLN A 36 3.72 0.11 -9.55
CA GLN A 36 3.18 -1.26 -9.67
C GLN A 36 1.81 -1.21 -10.33
N ARG A 37 1.49 -2.25 -11.09
CA ARG A 37 0.15 -2.51 -11.63
C ARG A 37 -0.67 -3.32 -10.62
N VAL A 38 -1.53 -2.63 -9.88
CA VAL A 38 -2.30 -3.21 -8.78
C VAL A 38 -3.72 -3.58 -9.22
N PHE A 39 -4.11 -4.83 -8.97
CA PHE A 39 -5.50 -5.27 -9.07
C PHE A 39 -6.08 -5.46 -7.67
N VAL A 40 -7.24 -4.86 -7.39
CA VAL A 40 -7.89 -4.93 -6.08
C VAL A 40 -9.17 -5.77 -6.14
N MET A 41 -9.23 -6.83 -5.35
CA MET A 41 -10.37 -7.76 -5.31
C MET A 41 -10.88 -7.96 -3.88
N GLY A 42 -12.20 -8.03 -3.70
CA GLY A 42 -12.78 -8.45 -2.42
C GLY A 42 -14.16 -7.87 -2.14
N HIS A 43 -14.41 -7.57 -0.87
CA HIS A 43 -15.69 -7.06 -0.37
C HIS A 43 -15.62 -5.60 0.10
N SER A 44 -16.73 -5.10 0.63
CA SER A 44 -16.96 -3.70 1.01
C SER A 44 -15.97 -3.11 2.01
N PHE A 45 -15.23 -3.95 2.75
CA PHE A 45 -14.20 -3.51 3.71
C PHE A 45 -12.81 -3.37 3.07
N HIS A 46 -12.67 -3.64 1.78
CA HIS A 46 -11.39 -3.65 1.08
C HIS A 46 -11.42 -2.91 -0.26
N VAL A 47 -12.43 -3.15 -1.10
CA VAL A 47 -12.41 -2.72 -2.52
C VAL A 47 -12.34 -1.22 -2.74
N PHE A 48 -12.68 -0.42 -1.73
CA PHE A 48 -12.52 1.03 -1.78
C PHE A 48 -11.05 1.44 -1.92
N LEU A 49 -10.08 0.59 -1.59
CA LEU A 49 -8.66 0.90 -1.74
C LEU A 49 -8.22 1.08 -3.20
N GLY A 50 -8.90 0.46 -4.16
CA GLY A 50 -8.50 0.39 -5.57
C GLY A 50 -7.85 1.66 -6.15
N TRP A 51 -8.64 2.70 -6.39
CA TRP A 51 -8.15 3.95 -7.00
C TRP A 51 -7.34 4.81 -6.03
N ARG A 52 -7.53 4.61 -4.73
CA ARG A 52 -6.86 5.39 -3.69
C ARG A 52 -5.36 5.09 -3.67
N LEU A 53 -4.95 3.85 -3.93
CA LEU A 53 -3.54 3.47 -4.02
C LEU A 53 -2.81 4.26 -5.12
N ALA A 54 -3.42 4.41 -6.30
CA ALA A 54 -2.83 5.20 -7.38
C ALA A 54 -2.72 6.70 -7.03
N VAL A 55 -3.71 7.25 -6.33
CA VAL A 55 -3.67 8.64 -5.85
C VAL A 55 -2.57 8.84 -4.81
N LEU A 56 -2.42 7.91 -3.87
CA LEU A 56 -1.35 7.94 -2.86
C LEU A 56 0.03 7.80 -3.49
N ALA A 57 0.21 6.87 -4.43
CA ALA A 57 1.46 6.69 -5.17
C ALA A 57 1.86 7.98 -5.91
N LYS A 58 0.90 8.60 -6.61
CA LYS A 58 1.12 9.90 -7.26
C LYS A 58 1.51 10.99 -6.27
N ALA A 59 0.83 11.08 -5.12
CA ALA A 59 1.14 12.07 -4.08
C ALA A 59 2.53 11.85 -3.46
N ALA A 60 3.01 10.61 -3.41
CA ALA A 60 4.36 10.25 -2.97
C ALA A 60 5.44 10.42 -4.06
N GLY A 61 5.08 10.82 -5.28
CA GLY A 61 6.02 10.93 -6.40
C GLY A 61 6.46 9.58 -6.98
N ILE A 62 5.71 8.49 -6.74
CA ILE A 62 5.97 7.18 -7.32
C ILE A 62 5.42 7.17 -8.75
N GLU A 63 6.33 7.11 -9.73
CA GLU A 63 5.98 7.11 -11.14
C GLU A 63 5.57 5.72 -11.63
N GLY A 64 4.68 5.67 -12.63
CA GLY A 64 4.27 4.42 -13.29
C GLY A 64 3.31 3.51 -12.51
N HIS A 65 2.86 3.91 -11.31
CA HIS A 65 1.88 3.12 -10.56
C HIS A 65 0.49 3.18 -11.20
N GLN A 66 -0.18 2.04 -11.34
CA GLN A 66 -1.44 1.92 -12.04
C GLN A 66 -2.42 1.02 -11.28
N GLN A 67 -3.69 1.42 -11.24
CA GLN A 67 -4.77 0.50 -10.87
C GLN A 67 -5.25 -0.20 -12.13
N VAL A 68 -4.89 -1.48 -12.30
CA VAL A 68 -5.25 -2.26 -13.50
C VAL A 68 -6.61 -2.94 -13.40
N GLY A 69 -7.23 -2.93 -12.22
CA GLY A 69 -8.63 -3.32 -12.13
C GLY A 69 -9.17 -3.40 -10.71
N THR A 70 -10.49 -3.58 -10.64
CA THR A 70 -11.18 -3.87 -9.39
C THR A 70 -12.36 -4.81 -9.60
N GLN A 71 -12.51 -5.76 -8.67
CA GLN A 71 -13.61 -6.70 -8.63
C GLN A 71 -14.22 -6.73 -7.22
N ALA A 72 -15.52 -6.45 -7.12
CA ALA A 72 -16.20 -6.31 -5.84
C ALA A 72 -17.44 -7.20 -5.74
N ILE A 73 -17.53 -7.97 -4.66
CA ILE A 73 -18.75 -8.70 -4.26
C ILE A 73 -18.97 -8.43 -2.77
N GLY A 74 -20.14 -7.91 -2.38
CA GLY A 74 -20.45 -7.58 -0.98
C GLY A 74 -20.38 -8.79 -0.05
N GLY A 75 -19.71 -8.64 1.10
CA GLY A 75 -19.57 -9.70 2.13
C GLY A 75 -18.86 -10.98 1.68
N SER A 76 -18.22 -10.97 0.52
CA SER A 76 -17.74 -12.18 -0.15
C SER A 76 -16.51 -12.81 0.51
N ARG A 77 -16.38 -14.11 0.27
CA ARG A 77 -15.12 -14.86 0.29
C ARG A 77 -14.35 -14.65 -1.02
N VAL A 78 -13.04 -14.88 -1.02
CA VAL A 78 -12.23 -14.93 -2.23
C VAL A 78 -12.72 -16.04 -3.16
N GLN A 79 -13.11 -17.20 -2.63
CA GLN A 79 -13.68 -18.30 -3.41
C GLN A 79 -14.88 -17.86 -4.27
N GLN A 80 -15.74 -16.96 -3.77
CA GLN A 80 -16.90 -16.50 -4.55
C GLN A 80 -16.49 -15.63 -5.74
N HIS A 81 -15.33 -14.97 -5.68
CA HIS A 81 -14.74 -14.33 -6.84
C HIS A 81 -14.17 -15.34 -7.83
N TRP A 82 -13.61 -16.45 -7.36
CA TRP A 82 -13.10 -17.52 -8.22
C TRP A 82 -14.23 -18.17 -9.03
N ASP A 83 -15.35 -18.40 -8.37
CA ASP A 83 -16.53 -19.08 -8.93
C ASP A 83 -17.35 -18.22 -9.89
N LEU A 84 -17.02 -16.94 -10.06
CA LEU A 84 -17.60 -16.13 -11.12
C LEU A 84 -17.33 -16.78 -12.49
N PRO A 85 -18.33 -16.82 -13.39
CA PRO A 85 -18.13 -17.17 -14.79
C PRO A 85 -16.96 -16.38 -15.39
N ASP A 86 -16.17 -17.02 -16.25
CA ASP A 86 -14.91 -16.44 -16.77
C ASP A 86 -15.13 -15.11 -17.51
N ASP A 87 -16.27 -14.93 -18.20
CA ASP A 87 -16.67 -13.69 -18.87
C ASP A 87 -17.01 -12.54 -17.90
N LYS A 88 -17.24 -12.86 -16.62
CA LYS A 88 -17.51 -11.91 -15.54
C LYS A 88 -16.32 -11.75 -14.59
N ASN A 89 -15.29 -12.58 -14.73
CA ASN A 89 -14.16 -12.64 -13.82
C ASN A 89 -13.01 -11.74 -14.28
N LYS A 90 -13.09 -10.46 -13.91
CA LYS A 90 -12.10 -9.44 -14.25
C LYS A 90 -10.72 -9.78 -13.70
N ALA A 91 -10.66 -10.42 -12.52
CA ALA A 91 -9.40 -10.82 -11.91
C ALA A 91 -8.71 -11.90 -12.73
N LYS A 92 -9.41 -12.99 -13.10
CA LYS A 92 -8.83 -14.03 -13.97
C LYS A 92 -8.38 -13.45 -15.31
N ALA A 93 -9.15 -12.56 -15.92
CA ALA A 93 -8.78 -11.92 -17.17
C ALA A 93 -7.47 -11.12 -17.05
N ALA A 94 -7.35 -10.26 -16.04
CA ALA A 94 -6.14 -9.46 -15.81
C ALA A 94 -4.90 -10.32 -15.48
N LEU A 95 -5.08 -11.37 -14.67
CA LEU A 95 -4.00 -12.31 -14.34
C LEU A 95 -3.52 -13.07 -15.58
N LYS A 96 -4.45 -13.63 -16.38
CA LYS A 96 -4.12 -14.34 -17.63
C LYS A 96 -3.38 -13.44 -18.65
N ALA A 97 -3.62 -12.14 -18.62
CA ALA A 97 -2.92 -11.16 -19.46
C ALA A 97 -1.50 -10.81 -18.97
N GLY A 98 -1.09 -11.25 -17.77
CA GLY A 98 0.20 -10.87 -17.17
C GLY A 98 0.28 -9.39 -16.77
N GLU A 99 -0.87 -8.75 -16.57
CA GLU A 99 -0.98 -7.30 -16.34
C GLU A 99 -0.90 -6.89 -14.86
N VAL A 100 -0.83 -7.86 -13.95
CA VAL A 100 -0.90 -7.62 -12.51
C VAL A 100 0.48 -7.86 -11.90
N ASP A 101 1.01 -6.83 -11.23
CA ASP A 101 2.22 -6.93 -10.41
C ASP A 101 1.89 -7.15 -8.93
N VAL A 102 0.71 -6.71 -8.48
CA VAL A 102 0.22 -6.95 -7.13
C VAL A 102 -1.27 -7.26 -7.18
N LEU A 103 -1.65 -8.43 -6.70
CA LEU A 103 -3.05 -8.81 -6.48
C LEU A 103 -3.40 -8.64 -5.00
N THR A 104 -4.28 -7.70 -4.67
CA THR A 104 -4.79 -7.59 -3.30
C THR A 104 -6.14 -8.30 -3.18
N MET A 105 -6.28 -9.08 -2.11
CA MET A 105 -7.47 -9.88 -1.82
C MET A 105 -7.90 -9.66 -0.38
N SER A 106 -9.20 -9.72 -0.13
CA SER A 106 -9.77 -9.66 1.22
C SER A 106 -10.58 -10.91 1.47
N PRO A 107 -10.05 -11.88 2.25
CA PRO A 107 -10.89 -12.93 2.80
C PRO A 107 -11.87 -12.34 3.83
N ASN A 108 -12.93 -13.07 4.10
CA ASN A 108 -13.83 -12.74 5.21
C ASN A 108 -13.52 -13.64 6.43
N TRP A 109 -14.44 -13.70 7.39
CA TRP A 109 -14.26 -14.47 8.63
C TRP A 109 -14.25 -16.00 8.43
N ILE A 110 -14.57 -16.50 7.23
CA ILE A 110 -14.54 -17.93 6.89
C ILE A 110 -13.19 -18.24 6.26
N VAL A 111 -12.31 -18.85 7.05
CA VAL A 111 -10.98 -19.32 6.64
C VAL A 111 -10.80 -20.81 7.05
N PRO A 112 -10.01 -21.61 6.31
CA PRO A 112 -9.26 -21.25 5.10
C PRO A 112 -10.16 -20.98 3.87
N ASP A 113 -9.65 -20.19 2.93
CA ASP A 113 -10.35 -19.79 1.70
C ASP A 113 -9.52 -20.23 0.48
N GLU A 114 -9.90 -21.36 -0.14
CA GLU A 114 -9.21 -21.94 -1.30
C GLU A 114 -9.12 -20.99 -2.50
N GLY A 115 -9.97 -19.96 -2.57
CA GLY A 115 -9.91 -18.98 -3.64
C GLY A 115 -8.56 -18.26 -3.66
N ILE A 116 -7.92 -18.08 -2.50
CA ILE A 116 -6.60 -17.45 -2.38
C ILE A 116 -5.57 -18.24 -3.18
N ASP A 117 -5.45 -19.53 -2.89
CA ASP A 117 -4.46 -20.40 -3.53
C ASP A 117 -4.68 -20.46 -5.04
N ARG A 118 -5.93 -20.62 -5.48
CA ARG A 118 -6.28 -20.71 -6.90
C ARG A 118 -5.93 -19.44 -7.69
N PHE A 119 -6.17 -18.26 -7.11
CA PHE A 119 -5.80 -17.00 -7.76
C PHE A 119 -4.28 -16.77 -7.78
N VAL A 120 -3.58 -17.14 -6.71
CA VAL A 120 -2.11 -17.06 -6.66
C VAL A 120 -1.50 -18.01 -7.70
N GLU A 121 -1.94 -19.25 -7.77
CA GLU A 121 -1.48 -20.23 -8.76
C GLU A 121 -1.71 -19.74 -10.19
N LEU A 122 -2.93 -19.26 -10.51
CA LEU A 122 -3.22 -18.69 -11.83
C LEU A 122 -2.32 -17.50 -12.13
N GLY A 123 -2.13 -16.61 -11.16
CA GLY A 123 -1.29 -15.43 -11.32
C GLY A 123 0.17 -15.78 -11.63
N LEU A 124 0.75 -16.70 -10.86
CA LEU A 124 2.14 -17.13 -11.02
C LEU A 124 2.40 -17.87 -12.34
N GLN A 125 1.38 -18.51 -12.94
CA GLN A 125 1.48 -19.10 -14.28
C GLN A 125 1.74 -18.05 -15.38
N HIS A 126 1.29 -16.81 -15.19
CA HIS A 126 1.33 -15.75 -16.20
C HIS A 126 2.30 -14.61 -15.83
N ASN A 127 2.55 -14.39 -14.54
CA ASN A 127 3.56 -13.50 -14.03
C ASN A 127 4.29 -14.13 -12.83
N PRO A 128 5.49 -14.71 -13.02
CA PRO A 128 6.29 -15.29 -11.93
C PRO A 128 6.76 -14.29 -10.86
N LYS A 129 6.55 -12.98 -11.08
CA LYS A 129 6.92 -11.90 -10.14
C LYS A 129 5.70 -11.25 -9.46
N LEU A 130 4.51 -11.85 -9.60
CA LEU A 130 3.28 -11.39 -8.93
C LEU A 130 3.44 -11.33 -7.39
#